data_AF-A0A0G1SZU9-F1
#
_entry.id   AF-A0A0G1SZU9-F1
#
_cell.length_a   1.000
_cell.length_b   1.000
_cell.length_c   1.000
_cell.angle_alpha   90.00
_cell.angle_beta   90.00
_cell.angle_gamma   90.00
#
_symmetry.space_group_name_H-M   'P 1'
#
loop_
_entity.id
_entity.type
_entity.pdbx_description
1 polymer ?
#
loop_
_entity_poly.entity_id
_entity_poly.type
_entity_poly.pdbx_seq_one_letter_code
_entity_poly.pdbx_strand_id
1 'polypeptide(L)' 'MRKSGSGQSVIDDTSASRRLQKLESLLRSEVGAILERELELPPNTLLTITSVTVLPDLSQARLGVSILPVDRSQRIFKLF' A
#
# COMPACT_ATOMS: atom_id res chain seq x y z
N MET A 1 34.49 -19.37 -24.63
CA MET A 1 33.73 -18.23 -24.07
C MET A 1 32.25 -18.59 -24.03
N ARG A 2 31.76 -19.06 -22.88
CA ARG A 2 30.34 -19.35 -22.64
C ARG A 2 29.80 -18.23 -21.74
N LYS A 3 28.80 -17.47 -22.20
CA LYS A 3 28.17 -16.42 -21.39
C LYS A 3 27.35 -17.08 -20.30
N SER A 4 27.74 -16.87 -19.05
CA SER A 4 26.91 -17.14 -17.86
C SER A 4 25.67 -16.27 -17.93
N GLY A 5 24.50 -16.89 -18.12
CA GLY A 5 23.24 -16.31 -17.71
C GLY A 5 23.20 -16.29 -16.19
N SER A 6 23.52 -15.15 -15.60
CA SER A 6 23.42 -14.90 -14.17
C SER A 6 22.04 -14.35 -13.82
N GLY A 7 21.35 -15.01 -12.90
CA GLY A 7 20.33 -14.36 -12.08
C GLY A 7 18.93 -14.94 -12.16
N GLN A 8 18.80 -16.26 -12.21
CA GLN A 8 17.59 -16.98 -11.85
C GLN A 8 17.10 -16.52 -10.45
N SER A 9 16.01 -15.75 -10.34
CA SER A 9 15.30 -15.53 -9.06
C SER A 9 14.42 -16.74 -8.78
N VAL A 10 15.07 -17.84 -8.41
CA VAL A 10 14.44 -19.09 -7.98
C VAL A 10 14.15 -18.97 -6.49
N ILE A 11 12.85 -19.05 -6.17
CA ILE A 11 12.24 -19.36 -4.86
C ILE A 11 12.25 -18.20 -3.84
N ASP A 12 11.09 -17.57 -3.68
CA ASP A 12 10.71 -17.05 -2.37
C ASP A 12 9.30 -17.52 -2.01
N ASP A 13 9.12 -18.84 -2.06
CA ASP A 13 7.85 -19.52 -1.77
C ASP A 13 7.77 -19.94 -0.29
N THR A 14 8.26 -19.10 0.62
CA THR A 14 8.09 -19.28 2.06
C THR A 14 6.67 -18.85 2.44
N SER A 15 5.93 -19.67 3.21
CA SER A 15 4.57 -19.37 3.68
C SER A 15 4.43 -17.96 4.31
N ALA A 16 5.51 -17.44 4.89
CA ALA A 16 5.61 -16.09 5.42
C ALA A 16 5.45 -14.99 4.35
N SER A 17 6.03 -15.16 3.16
CA SER A 17 5.92 -14.20 2.05
C SER A 17 4.48 -14.14 1.52
N ARG A 18 3.85 -15.30 1.33
CA ARG A 18 2.41 -15.38 0.96
C ARG A 18 1.49 -14.78 2.02
N ARG A 19 1.81 -14.98 3.31
CA ARG A 19 1.06 -14.37 4.43
C ARG A 19 1.16 -12.85 4.40
N LEU A 20 2.37 -12.31 4.19
CA LEU A 20 2.58 -10.87 4.11
C LEU A 20 1.83 -10.25 2.93
N GLN A 21 1.92 -10.85 1.73
CA GLN A 21 1.17 -10.39 0.55
C GLN A 21 -0.35 -10.39 0.79
N LYS A 22 -0.87 -11.43 1.44
CA LYS A 22 -2.29 -11.51 1.77
C LYS A 22 -2.69 -10.43 2.77
N LEU A 23 -1.84 -10.17 3.77
CA LEU A 23 -2.07 -9.12 4.75
C LEU A 23 -2.03 -7.72 4.12
N GLU A 24 -1.06 -7.45 3.25
CA GLU A 24 -0.98 -6.19 2.50
C GLU A 24 -2.24 -5.96 1.65
N SER A 25 -2.69 -7.00 0.94
CA SER A 25 -3.92 -6.94 0.16
C SER A 25 -5.16 -6.70 1.03
N LEU A 26 -5.23 -7.32 2.20
CA LEU A 26 -6.36 -7.17 3.12
C LEU A 26 -6.37 -5.77 3.74
N LEU A 27 -5.22 -5.31 4.22
CA LEU A 27 -5.07 -3.94 4.74
C LEU A 27 -5.45 -2.91 3.68
N ARG A 28 -5.07 -3.14 2.41
CA ARG A 28 -5.44 -2.24 1.32
C ARG A 28 -6.96 -2.14 1.15
N SER A 29 -7.69 -3.26 1.18
CA SER A 29 -9.14 -3.26 1.01
C SER A 29 -9.86 -2.67 2.23
N GLU A 30 -9.49 -3.10 3.43
CA GLU A 30 -10.16 -2.68 4.66
C GLU A 30 -9.90 -1.21 4.96
N VAL A 31 -8.65 -0.76 4.87
CA VAL A 31 -8.32 0.67 5.07
C VAL A 31 -8.98 1.53 4.00
N GLY A 32 -9.02 1.06 2.74
CA GLY A 32 -9.75 1.76 1.68
C GLY A 32 -11.22 1.95 2.02
N ALA A 33 -11.91 0.88 2.44
CA ALA A 33 -13.31 0.92 2.83
C ALA A 33 -13.56 1.82 4.06
N ILE A 34 -12.64 1.84 5.03
CA ILE A 34 -12.72 2.74 6.18
C ILE A 34 -12.57 4.19 5.74
N LEU A 35 -11.59 4.50 4.89
CA LEU A 35 -11.39 5.86 4.37
C LEU A 35 -12.61 6.34 3.58
N GLU A 36 -13.23 5.48 2.77
CA GLU A 36 -14.45 5.84 2.03
C GLU A 36 -15.66 6.11 2.93
N ARG A 37 -15.77 5.39 4.06
CA ARG A 37 -16.90 5.50 4.98
C ARG A 37 -16.76 6.64 6.00
N GLU A 38 -15.55 6.86 6.50
CA GLU A 38 -15.29 7.75 7.63
C GLU A 38 -14.73 9.12 7.19
N LEU A 39 -14.13 9.21 6.00
CA LEU A 39 -13.49 10.45 5.55
C LEU A 39 -14.40 11.21 4.57
N GLU A 40 -14.89 12.36 5.00
CA GLU A 40 -15.58 13.29 4.10
C GLU A 40 -14.57 14.03 3.21
N LEU A 41 -14.39 13.53 1.99
CA LEU A 41 -13.54 14.17 0.99
C LEU A 41 -14.22 15.43 0.43
N PRO A 42 -13.49 16.55 0.27
CA PRO A 42 -14.00 17.70 -0.44
C PRO A 42 -14.43 17.34 -1.88
N PRO A 43 -15.42 18.06 -2.45
CA PRO A 43 -15.84 17.80 -3.83
C PRO A 43 -14.66 17.91 -4.79
N ASN A 44 -14.68 17.09 -5.84
CA ASN A 44 -13.60 16.94 -6.83
C ASN A 44 -12.25 16.50 -6.23
N THR A 45 -12.25 15.79 -5.10
CA THR A 45 -11.03 15.23 -4.53
C THR A 45 -11.07 13.70 -4.56
N LEU A 46 -10.01 13.09 -5.06
CA LEU A 46 -9.79 11.66 -5.10
C LEU A 46 -8.64 11.29 -4.16
N LEU A 47 -8.93 10.45 -3.18
CA LEU A 47 -7.94 9.81 -2.33
C LEU A 47 -7.76 8.35 -2.78
N THR A 48 -6.53 7.89 -2.92
CA THR A 48 -6.25 6.51 -3.35
C THR A 48 -5.08 5.92 -2.60
N ILE A 49 -5.23 4.68 -2.14
CA ILE A 49 -4.13 3.89 -1.56
C ILE A 49 -3.31 3.30 -2.72
N THR A 50 -2.09 3.79 -2.87
CA THR A 50 -1.14 3.40 -3.92
C THR A 50 -0.26 2.22 -3.52
N SER A 51 0.08 2.12 -2.24
CA SER A 51 0.92 1.03 -1.72
C SER A 51 0.60 0.73 -0.26
N VAL A 52 0.81 -0.52 0.13
CA VAL A 52 0.77 -1.00 1.50
C VAL A 52 2.00 -1.86 1.70
N THR A 53 2.79 -1.56 2.72
CA THR A 53 3.95 -2.37 3.09
C THR A 53 3.90 -2.64 4.58
N VAL A 54 3.96 -3.91 4.96
CA VAL A 54 3.93 -4.32 6.37
C VAL A 54 5.32 -4.75 6.81
N LEU A 55 5.73 -4.37 8.01
CA LEU A 55 6.99 -4.84 8.58
C LEU A 55 6.93 -6.37 8.80
N PRO A 56 8.07 -7.09 8.70
CA PRO A 56 8.10 -8.54 8.89
C PRO A 56 7.58 -9.02 10.25
N ASP A 57 7.68 -8.18 11.28
CA ASP A 57 7.21 -8.43 12.64
C ASP A 57 5.71 -8.10 12.85
N LEU A 58 5.03 -7.63 11.80
CA LEU A 58 3.62 -7.21 11.79
C LEU A 58 3.29 -6.06 12.75
N SER A 59 4.30 -5.37 13.29
CA SER A 59 4.08 -4.33 14.30
C SER A 59 3.60 -3.01 13.69
N GLN A 60 3.98 -2.74 12.43
CA GLN A 60 3.64 -1.50 11.73
C GLN A 60 3.35 -1.77 10.26
N ALA A 61 2.46 -0.94 9.69
CA ALA A 61 2.19 -0.89 8.27
C ALA A 61 2.38 0.53 7.76
N ARG A 62 3.04 0.66 6.62
CA ARG A 62 3.20 1.92 5.89
C ARG A 62 2.21 1.95 4.73
N LEU A 63 1.38 2.98 4.71
CA LEU A 63 0.39 3.22 3.67
C LEU A 63 0.85 4.40 2.81
N GLY A 64 0.96 4.18 1.50
CA GLY A 64 1.17 5.25 0.53
C GLY A 64 -0.17 5.73 0.01
N VAL A 65 -0.51 7.01 0.22
CA VAL A 65 -1.75 7.62 -0.29
C VAL A 65 -1.43 8.69 -1.32
N SER A 66 -2.24 8.75 -2.36
CA SER A 66 -2.23 9.82 -3.36
C SER A 66 -3.53 10.60 -3.27
N ILE A 67 -3.41 11.93 -3.37
CA ILE A 67 -4.54 12.86 -3.32
C ILE A 67 -4.50 13.70 -4.58
N LEU A 68 -5.59 13.67 -5.33
CA LEU A 68 -5.79 14.49 -6.52
C LEU A 68 -7.02 15.39 -6.32
N PRO A 69 -6.96 16.68 -6.65
CA PRO A 69 -5.80 17.42 -7.14
C PRO A 69 -4.82 17.81 -6.01
N VAL A 70 -3.55 18.01 -6.36
CA VAL A 70 -2.42 18.15 -5.40
C VAL A 70 -2.57 19.38 -4.49
N ASP A 71 -3.21 20.44 -4.96
CA ASP A 71 -3.50 21.66 -4.19
C ASP A 71 -4.38 21.41 -2.97
N ARG A 72 -5.14 20.31 -2.95
CA ARG A 72 -6.00 19.91 -1.82
C ARG A 72 -5.33 18.95 -0.84
N SER A 73 -4.14 18.44 -1.16
CA SER A 73 -3.41 17.47 -0.32
C SER A 73 -3.20 17.96 1.11
N GLN A 74 -2.74 19.21 1.30
CA GLN A 74 -2.45 19.76 2.62
C GLN A 74 -3.67 19.85 3.54
N ARG A 75 -4.87 20.01 2.99
CA ARG A 75 -6.10 20.11 3.78
C ARG A 75 -6.57 18.73 4.24
N ILE A 76 -6.35 17.70 3.44
CA ILE A 76 -6.69 16.32 3.78
C ILE A 76 -5.68 15.74 4.77
N PHE A 77 -4.39 16.04 4.66
CA PHE A 77 -3.39 15.61 5.64
C PHE A 77 -3.62 16.20 7.04
N LYS A 78 -4.44 17.25 7.19
CA LYS A 78 -4.83 17.81 8.50
C LYS A 78 -6.03 17.11 9.15
N LEU A 79 -6.70 16.19 8.45
CA LEU A 79 -7.80 15.39 9.00
C LEU A 79 -7.28 14.19 9.84
N PHE A 80 -5.98 13.92 9.76
CA PHE A 80 -5.25 12.90 10.51
C PHE A 80 -4.29 13.56 11.50
#